data_AF-A0A0P0LH65-F1
#
_entry.id   AF-A0A0P0LH65-F1
#
_cell.length_a   1.000
_cell.length_b   1.000
_cell.length_c   1.000
_cell.angle_alpha   90.00
_cell.angle_beta   90.00
_cell.angle_gamma   90.00
#
_symmetry.space_group_name_H-M   'P 1'
#
loop_
_entity.id
_entity.type
_entity.pdbx_description
1 polymer ?
#
loop_
_entity_poly.entity_id
_entity_poly.type
_entity_poly.pdbx_seq_one_letter_code
_entity_poly.pdbx_strand_id
1 'polypeptide(L)'
;MMKKLRLLFVLLWMTSNLFSSPVTGLLERIDKGASSKFIIERQKSETDFFELDQKGDKVIIRGNDYVNIATGLNWYLKYYAGIHLSWNGMTAKLPAVLPPVTKKERHETDLPYRYDLNYCTFSYSMAFWDWERWEKEIDWMALHGINLSLALTGTESVWRNVLLKLGYTKDEINEFVAGPGFTAWWLMNNLEGWGGPNPESWYTRQEKLQKKIVKRMREYGIEPVLPGYCGMVPHNAKEKLGLNVADPGFWCSYHRPAFLQPEDERFEEISALYYRELTKLYGKTGFYAIDPFHEGGSTQGVNLDAAGKAIMKAMKKTNPDAVWVAQAWQDNPRTPMIEHLEAGDLLVLDLHSECRPQWGDPASEWCRKGGYGQHEWVYCMLLNFGGNIGLHGKMDALIDGFYDAKADVHAGRTLRGGDDSGRY
;
A
#
# COMPACT_ATOMS: atom_id res chain seq x y z
N MET A 1 45.97 -25.76 26.16
CA MET A 1 45.06 -24.64 26.50
C MET A 1 44.39 -23.97 25.29
N MET A 2 45.05 -23.89 24.12
CA MET A 2 44.53 -23.17 22.95
C MET A 2 43.35 -23.83 22.19
N LYS A 3 43.13 -25.15 22.32
CA LYS A 3 41.99 -25.84 21.68
C LYS A 3 40.64 -25.60 22.40
N LYS A 4 40.64 -25.36 23.72
CA LYS A 4 39.42 -25.04 24.48
C LYS A 4 38.94 -23.59 24.27
N LEU A 5 39.86 -22.67 23.97
CA LEU A 5 39.54 -21.26 23.72
C LEU A 5 38.89 -21.02 22.34
N ARG A 6 39.26 -21.83 21.33
CA ARG A 6 38.63 -21.77 19.99
C ARG A 6 37.19 -22.31 19.98
N LEU A 7 36.87 -23.32 20.79
CA LEU A 7 35.48 -23.78 20.93
C LEU A 7 34.58 -22.73 21.60
N LEU A 8 35.08 -22.00 22.61
CA LEU A 8 34.32 -20.92 23.23
C LEU A 8 34.04 -19.75 22.28
N PHE A 9 34.99 -19.40 21.40
CA PHE A 9 34.77 -18.35 20.39
C PHE A 9 33.80 -18.77 19.29
N VAL A 10 33.76 -20.06 18.91
CA VAL A 10 32.78 -20.57 17.94
C VAL A 10 31.38 -20.70 18.56
N LEU A 11 31.26 -21.00 19.86
CA LEU A 11 29.99 -21.00 20.58
C LEU A 11 29.46 -19.58 20.91
N LEU A 12 30.33 -18.58 21.10
CA LEU A 12 29.92 -17.18 21.27
C LEU A 12 29.53 -16.48 19.94
N TRP A 13 30.01 -16.97 18.80
CA TRP A 13 29.55 -16.49 17.48
C TRP A 13 28.28 -17.17 16.98
N MET A 14 27.92 -18.34 17.52
CA MET A 14 26.62 -18.98 17.23
C MET A 14 25.45 -18.45 18.07
N THR A 15 25.68 -17.53 19.02
CA THR A 15 24.64 -17.06 19.96
C THR A 15 24.27 -15.58 19.82
N SER A 16 24.71 -14.89 18.75
CA SER A 16 24.33 -13.47 18.52
C SER A 16 23.88 -13.13 17.09
N ASN A 17 23.65 -14.14 16.24
CA ASN A 17 22.92 -13.97 14.97
C ASN A 17 21.91 -15.12 14.74
N LEU A 18 21.12 -15.46 15.77
CA LEU A 18 19.76 -15.88 15.46
C LEU A 18 19.12 -14.66 14.83
N PHE A 19 18.92 -14.67 13.51
CA PHE A 19 18.00 -13.72 12.87
C PHE A 19 16.64 -13.95 13.52
N SER A 20 16.38 -13.18 14.58
CA SER A 20 15.09 -13.09 15.23
C SER A 20 14.09 -12.72 14.13
N SER A 21 13.10 -13.58 13.89
CA SER A 21 12.08 -13.30 12.88
C SER A 21 11.39 -11.97 13.21
N PRO A 22 10.83 -11.23 12.22
CA PRO A 22 10.09 -10.02 12.54
C PRO A 22 8.91 -10.28 13.50
N VAL A 23 8.32 -11.49 13.45
CA VAL A 23 7.30 -11.96 14.40
C VAL A 23 7.83 -12.12 15.82
N THR A 24 9.08 -12.54 15.98
CA THR A 24 9.74 -12.58 17.30
C THR A 24 9.84 -11.15 17.88
N GLY A 25 10.18 -10.16 17.04
CA GLY A 25 10.17 -8.75 17.43
C GLY A 25 8.77 -8.23 17.77
N LEU A 26 7.76 -8.63 16.99
CA LEU A 26 6.34 -8.32 17.25
C LEU A 26 5.89 -8.84 18.61
N LEU A 27 6.18 -10.11 18.93
CA LEU A 27 5.87 -10.71 20.22
C LEU A 27 6.46 -9.91 21.39
N GLU A 28 7.71 -9.48 21.26
CA GLU A 28 8.38 -8.65 22.29
C GLU A 28 7.77 -7.24 22.42
N ARG A 29 7.19 -6.69 21.35
CA ARG A 29 6.45 -5.43 21.39
C ARG A 29 5.05 -5.58 21.99
N ILE A 30 4.39 -6.73 21.78
CA ILE A 30 3.09 -7.05 22.38
C ILE A 30 3.23 -7.26 23.90
N ASP A 31 4.15 -8.15 24.31
CA ASP A 31 4.45 -8.47 25.71
C ASP A 31 5.91 -8.91 25.85
N LYS A 32 6.71 -8.17 26.62
CA LYS A 32 8.14 -8.42 26.74
C LYS A 32 8.41 -9.82 27.31
N GLY A 33 9.19 -10.61 26.59
CA GLY A 33 9.49 -12.01 26.88
C GLY A 33 8.50 -13.02 26.29
N ALA A 34 7.43 -12.57 25.63
CA ALA A 34 6.45 -13.47 25.02
C ALA A 34 7.05 -14.35 23.93
N SER A 35 8.09 -13.90 23.24
CA SER A 35 8.74 -14.71 22.20
C SER A 35 9.19 -16.08 22.71
N SER A 36 9.55 -16.19 23.99
CA SER A 36 9.98 -17.45 24.60
C SER A 36 8.87 -18.52 24.68
N LYS A 37 7.60 -18.10 24.61
CA LYS A 37 6.40 -18.94 24.70
C LYS A 37 5.94 -19.53 23.35
N PHE A 38 6.52 -19.05 22.25
CA PHE A 38 6.15 -19.45 20.89
C PHE A 38 7.33 -20.11 20.15
N ILE A 39 7.00 -20.96 19.18
CA ILE A 39 7.92 -21.50 18.19
C ILE A 39 7.42 -21.04 16.82
N ILE A 40 8.28 -20.32 16.09
CA ILE A 40 7.95 -19.74 14.79
C ILE A 40 8.61 -20.57 13.69
N GLU A 41 7.83 -21.10 12.76
CA GLU A 41 8.29 -22.00 11.72
C GLU A 41 7.79 -21.58 10.34
N ARG A 42 8.70 -21.21 9.43
CA ARG A 42 8.33 -20.99 8.02
C ARG A 42 8.28 -22.30 7.26
N GLN A 43 7.22 -22.52 6.49
CA GLN A 43 7.05 -23.71 5.65
C GLN A 43 6.54 -23.30 4.28
N LYS A 44 7.26 -23.68 3.22
CA LYS A 44 6.88 -23.38 1.84
C LYS A 44 5.49 -23.94 1.52
N SER A 45 4.69 -23.15 0.83
CA SER A 45 3.38 -23.48 0.27
C SER A 45 3.11 -22.53 -0.88
N GLU A 46 2.40 -23.00 -1.89
CA GLU A 46 1.89 -22.17 -3.00
C GLU A 46 0.66 -21.36 -2.60
N THR A 47 -0.06 -21.83 -1.56
CA THR A 47 -1.23 -21.16 -0.99
C THR A 47 -0.86 -20.52 0.34
N ASP A 48 -1.32 -19.29 0.56
CA ASP A 48 -1.14 -18.57 1.82
C ASP A 48 -1.85 -19.29 2.95
N PHE A 49 -1.13 -19.52 4.06
CA PHE A 49 -1.67 -20.26 5.20
C PHE A 49 -1.02 -19.89 6.52
N PHE A 50 -1.75 -20.13 7.60
CA PHE A 50 -1.15 -20.33 8.91
C PHE A 50 -1.63 -21.63 9.55
N GLU A 51 -0.81 -22.19 10.44
CA GLU A 51 -1.14 -23.39 11.20
C GLU A 51 -0.70 -23.22 12.66
N LEU A 52 -1.60 -23.56 13.58
CA LEU A 52 -1.38 -23.59 15.02
C LEU A 52 -1.21 -25.03 15.48
N ASP A 53 -0.22 -25.26 16.34
CA ASP A 53 0.11 -26.57 16.89
C ASP A 53 0.77 -26.41 18.28
N GLN A 54 1.07 -27.51 18.97
CA GLN A 54 1.62 -27.49 20.32
C GLN A 54 2.89 -28.35 20.43
N LYS A 55 3.90 -27.85 21.15
CA LYS A 55 5.08 -28.64 21.55
C LYS A 55 5.49 -28.31 22.97
N GLY A 56 5.22 -29.27 23.87
CA GLY A 56 5.43 -29.07 25.30
C GLY A 56 4.55 -27.93 25.81
N ASP A 57 5.16 -26.93 26.42
CA ASP A 57 4.52 -25.71 26.93
C ASP A 57 4.43 -24.57 25.91
N LYS A 58 4.93 -24.77 24.68
CA LYS A 58 4.98 -23.73 23.64
C LYS A 58 3.96 -23.95 22.54
N VAL A 59 3.39 -22.85 22.08
CA VAL A 59 2.55 -22.80 20.88
C VAL A 59 3.45 -22.71 19.65
N ILE A 60 3.25 -23.58 18.68
CA ILE A 60 3.91 -23.49 17.38
C ILE A 60 2.98 -22.75 16.42
N ILE A 61 3.56 -21.80 15.67
CA ILE A 61 2.87 -21.09 14.60
C ILE A 61 3.67 -21.29 13.32
N ARG A 62 3.02 -21.84 12.30
CA ARG A 62 3.57 -22.04 10.96
C ARG A 62 2.89 -21.16 9.94
N GLY A 63 3.62 -20.83 8.88
CA GLY A 63 3.09 -20.17 7.69
C GLY A 63 4.12 -20.11 6.57
N ASN A 64 3.70 -19.77 5.36
CA ASN A 64 4.59 -19.66 4.19
C ASN A 64 5.47 -18.40 4.21
N ASP A 65 5.01 -17.34 4.85
CA ASP A 65 5.77 -16.14 5.14
C ASP A 65 5.49 -15.60 6.55
N TYR A 66 6.04 -14.43 6.88
CA TYR A 66 5.90 -13.87 8.22
C TYR A 66 4.58 -13.12 8.44
N VAL A 67 3.93 -12.62 7.38
CA VAL A 67 2.59 -12.01 7.50
C VAL A 67 1.56 -13.07 7.88
N ASN A 68 1.63 -14.25 7.28
CA ASN A 68 0.70 -15.33 7.60
C ASN A 68 0.97 -15.90 9.00
N ILE A 69 2.24 -16.00 9.42
CA ILE A 69 2.58 -16.36 10.81
C ILE A 69 2.04 -15.30 11.80
N ALA A 70 2.18 -14.00 11.52
CA ALA A 70 1.63 -12.95 12.36
C ALA A 70 0.09 -13.01 12.43
N THR A 71 -0.58 -13.36 11.33
CA THR A 71 -2.02 -13.61 11.30
C THR A 71 -2.40 -14.78 12.20
N GLY A 72 -1.64 -15.88 12.16
CA GLY A 72 -1.83 -17.02 13.08
C GLY A 72 -1.61 -16.64 14.55
N LEU A 73 -0.67 -15.75 14.83
CA LEU A 73 -0.49 -15.18 16.18
C LEU A 73 -1.74 -14.40 16.61
N ASN A 74 -2.28 -13.53 15.76
CA ASN A 74 -3.50 -12.78 16.06
C ASN A 74 -4.69 -13.73 16.31
N TRP A 75 -4.83 -14.77 15.48
CA TRP A 75 -5.85 -15.80 15.64
C TRP A 75 -5.75 -16.50 17.00
N TYR A 76 -4.54 -16.95 17.36
CA TYR A 76 -4.28 -17.60 18.64
C TYR A 76 -4.63 -16.67 19.81
N LEU A 77 -4.16 -15.41 19.78
CA LEU A 77 -4.44 -14.44 20.83
C LEU A 77 -5.95 -14.25 21.01
N LYS A 78 -6.68 -14.08 19.90
CA LYS A 78 -8.13 -13.85 19.93
C LYS A 78 -8.92 -15.06 20.41
N TYR A 79 -8.70 -16.23 19.82
CA TYR A 79 -9.60 -17.38 19.99
C TYR A 79 -9.14 -18.39 21.05
N TYR A 80 -7.85 -18.45 21.37
CA TYR A 80 -7.34 -19.33 22.44
C TYR A 80 -7.06 -18.56 23.73
N ALA A 81 -6.41 -17.39 23.63
CA ALA A 81 -6.01 -16.62 24.80
C ALA A 81 -7.06 -15.59 25.28
N GLY A 82 -8.11 -15.32 24.49
CA GLY A 82 -9.12 -14.31 24.81
C GLY A 82 -8.54 -12.89 24.87
N ILE A 83 -7.47 -12.62 24.13
CA ILE A 83 -6.75 -11.35 24.06
C ILE A 83 -7.14 -10.65 22.76
N HIS A 84 -7.62 -9.41 22.88
CA HIS A 84 -7.91 -8.55 21.75
C HIS A 84 -6.88 -7.43 21.67
N LEU A 85 -6.18 -7.34 20.53
CA LEU A 85 -5.38 -6.18 20.16
C LEU A 85 -6.23 -5.23 19.33
N SER A 86 -6.09 -3.93 19.57
CA SER A 86 -6.80 -2.89 18.83
C SER A 86 -5.82 -1.86 18.29
N TRP A 87 -6.26 -1.05 17.33
CA TRP A 87 -5.44 0.02 16.74
C TRP A 87 -4.87 0.99 17.80
N ASN A 88 -5.64 1.29 18.84
CA ASN A 88 -5.23 2.14 19.98
C ASN A 88 -4.55 1.35 21.12
N GLY A 89 -4.42 0.03 21.00
CA GLY A 89 -3.93 -0.87 22.05
C GLY A 89 -3.28 -2.12 21.47
N MET A 90 -2.01 -1.97 21.07
CA MET A 90 -1.19 -3.02 20.45
C MET A 90 -0.38 -3.85 21.44
N THR A 91 -0.65 -3.71 22.74
CA THR A 91 0.04 -4.45 23.80
C THR A 91 -0.95 -5.24 24.63
N ALA A 92 -0.49 -6.34 25.21
CA ALA A 92 -1.28 -7.17 26.11
C ALA A 92 -0.35 -7.83 27.13
N LYS A 93 -0.90 -8.39 28.22
CA LYS A 93 -0.14 -9.24 29.14
C LYS A 93 -0.53 -10.68 28.90
N LEU A 94 0.38 -11.49 28.37
CA LEU A 94 0.10 -12.90 28.10
C LEU A 94 0.17 -13.70 29.41
N PRO A 95 -0.70 -14.72 29.59
CA PRO A 95 -0.67 -15.56 30.78
C PRO A 95 0.68 -16.29 30.89
N ALA A 96 1.08 -16.62 32.12
CA ALA A 96 2.34 -17.33 32.36
C ALA A 96 2.37 -18.69 31.66
N VAL A 97 1.22 -19.37 31.64
CA VAL A 97 0.97 -20.58 30.86
C VAL A 97 -0.04 -20.24 29.78
N LEU A 98 0.34 -20.45 28.52
CA LEU A 98 -0.51 -20.22 27.37
C LEU A 98 -1.61 -21.30 27.28
N PRO A 99 -2.87 -20.94 26.95
CA PRO A 99 -3.89 -21.93 26.64
C PRO A 99 -3.43 -22.88 25.51
N PRO A 100 -3.46 -24.20 25.71
CA PRO A 100 -2.82 -25.14 24.79
C PRO A 100 -3.62 -25.31 23.49
N VAL A 101 -2.90 -25.47 22.38
CA VAL A 101 -3.49 -25.88 21.10
C VAL A 101 -3.62 -27.41 21.10
N THR A 102 -4.78 -27.94 21.47
CA THR A 102 -4.97 -29.40 21.68
C THR A 102 -5.13 -30.19 20.38
N LYS A 103 -5.50 -29.52 19.29
CA LYS A 103 -5.60 -30.08 17.95
C LYS A 103 -4.97 -29.09 16.98
N LYS A 104 -4.18 -29.61 16.05
CA LYS A 104 -3.63 -28.83 14.95
C LYS A 104 -4.76 -28.14 14.19
N GLU A 105 -4.64 -26.84 14.02
CA GLU A 105 -5.61 -25.99 13.33
C GLU A 105 -4.90 -25.27 12.18
N ARG A 106 -5.47 -25.34 10.97
CA ARG A 106 -4.88 -24.75 9.77
C ARG A 106 -5.93 -23.93 9.03
N HIS A 107 -5.54 -22.75 8.59
CA HIS A 107 -6.34 -21.82 7.80
C HIS A 107 -5.58 -21.42 6.55
N GLU A 108 -6.28 -21.33 5.42
CA GLU A 108 -5.71 -21.04 4.11
C GLU A 108 -6.54 -19.99 3.39
N THR A 109 -5.93 -19.27 2.45
CA THR A 109 -6.62 -18.39 1.53
C THR A 109 -6.03 -18.51 0.13
N ASP A 110 -6.90 -18.56 -0.88
CA ASP A 110 -6.55 -18.50 -2.30
C ASP A 110 -6.52 -17.07 -2.84
N LEU A 111 -6.86 -16.07 -2.01
CA LEU A 111 -6.82 -14.66 -2.38
C LEU A 111 -5.37 -14.14 -2.35
N PRO A 112 -4.79 -13.76 -3.51
CA PRO A 112 -3.42 -13.30 -3.57
C PRO A 112 -3.20 -11.96 -2.86
N TYR A 113 -4.23 -11.11 -2.77
CA TYR A 113 -4.08 -9.77 -2.20
C TYR A 113 -5.01 -9.50 -1.02
N ARG A 114 -4.43 -8.97 0.06
CA ARG A 114 -5.13 -8.27 1.13
C ARG A 114 -4.53 -6.88 1.20
N TYR A 115 -5.24 -5.92 0.61
CA TYR A 115 -4.76 -4.55 0.44
C TYR A 115 -5.07 -3.69 1.67
N ASP A 116 -4.28 -2.63 1.88
CA ASP A 116 -4.53 -1.62 2.92
C ASP A 116 -4.09 -0.22 2.47
N LEU A 117 -4.77 0.76 3.08
CA LEU A 117 -4.61 2.21 3.00
C LEU A 117 -5.16 2.92 1.75
N ASN A 118 -5.74 4.10 1.99
CA ASN A 118 -6.08 5.08 0.95
C ASN A 118 -4.98 6.17 0.87
N TYR A 119 -4.84 6.85 -0.28
CA TYR A 119 -4.03 8.08 -0.38
C TYR A 119 -4.37 9.07 0.73
N CYS A 120 -5.66 9.27 0.99
CA CYS A 120 -6.20 10.19 1.98
C CYS A 120 -5.71 9.88 3.41
N THR A 121 -5.46 8.62 3.74
CA THR A 121 -4.96 8.21 5.07
C THR A 121 -3.59 8.84 5.35
N PHE A 122 -2.78 9.06 4.31
CA PHE A 122 -1.46 9.74 4.42
C PHE A 122 -1.55 11.21 4.81
N SER A 123 -2.72 11.85 4.65
CA SER A 123 -2.96 13.25 5.01
C SER A 123 -3.80 13.40 6.27
N TYR A 124 -4.89 12.65 6.40
CA TYR A 124 -5.80 12.79 7.55
C TYR A 124 -5.26 12.15 8.83
N SER A 125 -4.53 11.04 8.70
CA SER A 125 -4.11 10.23 9.85
C SER A 125 -2.59 10.23 10.01
N MET A 126 -1.86 10.01 8.92
CA MET A 126 -0.43 9.66 8.97
C MET A 126 0.54 10.82 8.69
N ALA A 127 0.03 12.02 8.35
CA ALA A 127 0.84 13.16 7.89
C ALA A 127 2.05 13.45 8.79
N PHE A 128 1.88 13.29 10.11
CA PHE A 128 2.88 13.64 11.12
C PHE A 128 3.44 12.43 11.89
N TRP A 129 3.14 11.20 11.45
CA TRP A 129 3.64 10.01 12.13
C TRP A 129 5.17 9.94 12.14
N ASP A 130 5.70 9.42 13.23
CA ASP A 130 7.09 9.02 13.38
C ASP A 130 7.27 7.53 13.11
N TRP A 131 8.49 7.03 13.32
CA TRP A 131 8.78 5.62 13.10
C TRP A 131 8.05 4.72 14.08
N GLU A 132 7.94 5.14 15.33
CA GLU A 132 7.32 4.41 16.42
C GLU A 132 5.83 4.16 16.14
N ARG A 133 5.12 5.14 15.56
CA ARG A 133 3.74 4.96 15.12
C ARG A 133 3.62 4.10 13.87
N TRP A 134 4.51 4.27 12.89
CA TRP A 134 4.55 3.43 11.69
C TRP A 134 4.87 1.96 11.99
N GLU A 135 5.77 1.69 12.93
CA GLU A 135 6.11 0.32 13.36
C GLU A 135 4.89 -0.40 13.92
N LYS A 136 4.07 0.29 14.71
CA LYS A 136 2.79 -0.24 15.21
C LYS A 136 1.79 -0.50 14.09
N GLU A 137 1.74 0.36 13.07
CA GLU A 137 0.84 0.16 11.93
C GLU A 137 1.24 -1.06 11.11
N ILE A 138 2.53 -1.23 10.83
CA ILE A 138 3.00 -2.39 10.05
C ILE A 138 2.81 -3.69 10.84
N ASP A 139 2.95 -3.64 12.17
CA ASP A 139 2.59 -4.76 13.03
C ASP A 139 1.09 -5.08 12.98
N TRP A 140 0.25 -4.05 12.97
CA TRP A 140 -1.20 -4.20 12.81
C TRP A 140 -1.56 -4.83 11.47
N MET A 141 -0.98 -4.33 10.38
CA MET A 141 -1.11 -4.90 9.03
C MET A 141 -0.74 -6.39 9.03
N ALA A 142 0.40 -6.75 9.65
CA ALA A 142 0.86 -8.13 9.70
C ALA A 142 -0.07 -9.06 10.50
N LEU A 143 -0.58 -8.59 11.64
CA LEU A 143 -1.56 -9.33 12.45
C LEU A 143 -2.91 -9.56 11.72
N HIS A 144 -3.22 -8.73 10.72
CA HIS A 144 -4.46 -8.81 9.92
C HIS A 144 -4.23 -9.41 8.53
N GLY A 145 -3.04 -9.93 8.24
CA GLY A 145 -2.74 -10.63 7.00
C GLY A 145 -2.63 -9.73 5.78
N ILE A 146 -2.53 -8.41 5.96
CA ILE A 146 -2.31 -7.44 4.87
C ILE A 146 -0.96 -7.71 4.22
N ASN A 147 -0.96 -8.04 2.93
CA ASN A 147 0.26 -8.39 2.19
C ASN A 147 0.56 -7.43 1.02
N LEU A 148 -0.31 -6.46 0.77
CA LEU A 148 -0.13 -5.39 -0.21
C LEU A 148 -0.56 -4.08 0.44
N SER A 149 0.25 -3.03 0.45
CA SER A 149 -0.16 -1.78 1.10
C SER A 149 0.49 -0.57 0.47
N LEU A 150 -0.27 0.53 0.40
CA LEU A 150 0.23 1.80 -0.11
C LEU A 150 1.39 2.34 0.73
N ALA A 151 2.39 2.94 0.08
CA ALA A 151 3.56 3.51 0.74
C ALA A 151 4.00 4.83 0.06
N LEU A 152 3.37 5.94 0.44
CA LEU A 152 3.59 7.27 -0.18
C LEU A 152 4.57 8.18 0.57
N THR A 153 4.95 7.84 1.79
CA THR A 153 5.83 8.67 2.63
C THR A 153 7.13 9.01 1.87
N GLY A 154 7.53 10.28 1.85
CA GLY A 154 8.79 10.72 1.22
C GLY A 154 8.76 10.91 -0.30
N THR A 155 7.60 10.76 -0.95
CA THR A 155 7.44 11.01 -2.40
C THR A 155 7.78 12.45 -2.79
N GLU A 156 7.64 13.40 -1.87
CA GLU A 156 8.12 14.78 -2.02
C GLU A 156 9.62 14.87 -2.32
N SER A 157 10.43 13.96 -1.75
CA SER A 157 11.87 13.90 -2.01
C SER A 157 12.16 13.39 -3.43
N VAL A 158 11.33 12.50 -3.96
CA VAL A 158 11.40 12.05 -5.36
C VAL A 158 11.14 13.24 -6.29
N TRP A 159 10.03 13.95 -6.09
CA TRP A 159 9.66 15.10 -6.91
C TRP A 159 10.66 16.25 -6.81
N ARG A 160 11.17 16.58 -5.61
CA ARG A 160 12.24 17.58 -5.46
C ARG A 160 13.45 17.21 -6.33
N ASN A 161 13.89 15.95 -6.30
CA ASN A 161 15.04 15.52 -7.09
C ASN A 161 14.78 15.54 -8.59
N VAL A 162 13.57 15.15 -9.02
CA VAL A 162 13.14 15.20 -10.43
C VAL A 162 13.13 16.64 -10.92
N LEU A 163 12.48 17.55 -10.20
CA LEU A 163 12.32 18.95 -10.60
C LEU A 163 13.65 19.70 -10.62
N LEU A 164 14.54 19.48 -9.63
CA LEU A 164 15.90 20.02 -9.65
C LEU A 164 16.66 19.61 -10.93
N LYS A 165 16.50 18.36 -11.37
CA LYS A 165 17.14 17.84 -12.59
C LYS A 165 16.50 18.36 -13.87
N LEU A 166 15.23 18.75 -13.81
CA LEU A 166 14.53 19.43 -14.91
C LEU A 166 14.81 20.93 -14.96
N GLY A 167 15.60 21.49 -14.01
CA GLY A 167 16.00 22.89 -14.02
C GLY A 167 15.07 23.83 -13.23
N TYR A 168 14.20 23.28 -12.38
CA TYR A 168 13.44 24.07 -11.42
C TYR A 168 14.34 24.52 -10.27
N THR A 169 14.16 25.76 -9.83
CA THR A 169 14.77 26.31 -8.63
C THR A 169 14.04 25.80 -7.38
N LYS A 170 14.65 26.01 -6.21
CA LYS A 170 14.02 25.65 -4.93
C LYS A 170 12.67 26.34 -4.71
N ASP A 171 12.55 27.61 -5.10
CA ASP A 171 11.32 28.37 -4.90
C ASP A 171 10.21 27.86 -5.82
N GLU A 172 10.51 27.52 -7.07
CA GLU A 172 9.53 26.92 -7.97
C GLU A 172 9.11 25.51 -7.52
N ILE A 173 10.01 24.74 -6.88
CA ILE A 173 9.66 23.45 -6.27
C ILE A 173 8.72 23.64 -5.08
N ASN A 174 8.95 24.68 -4.27
CA ASN A 174 8.12 25.03 -3.13
C ASN A 174 6.69 25.44 -3.53
N GLU A 175 6.51 25.97 -4.74
CA GLU A 175 5.20 26.30 -5.31
C GLU A 175 4.45 25.05 -5.82
N PHE A 176 5.15 23.94 -6.05
CA PHE A 176 4.56 22.70 -6.56
C PHE A 176 4.32 21.64 -5.48
N VAL A 177 5.32 21.37 -4.64
CA VAL A 177 5.24 20.30 -3.63
C VAL A 177 4.35 20.74 -2.48
N ALA A 178 3.26 20.02 -2.25
CA ALA A 178 2.34 20.34 -1.16
C ALA A 178 2.95 20.11 0.23
N GLY A 179 2.36 20.77 1.23
CA GLY A 179 2.65 20.53 2.63
C GLY A 179 2.19 19.14 3.09
N PRO A 180 2.71 18.66 4.23
CA PRO A 180 2.53 17.27 4.67
C PRO A 180 1.08 16.89 4.97
N GLY A 181 0.25 17.85 5.38
CA GLY A 181 -1.18 17.64 5.56
C GLY A 181 -1.97 17.48 4.26
N PHE A 182 -1.35 17.69 3.09
CA PHE A 182 -2.02 17.71 1.79
C PHE A 182 -1.41 16.76 0.74
N THR A 183 -0.45 15.93 1.15
CA THR A 183 0.24 14.95 0.29
C THR A 183 -0.72 14.05 -0.50
N ALA A 184 -1.83 13.62 0.10
CA ALA A 184 -2.83 12.77 -0.56
C ALA A 184 -3.34 13.39 -1.86
N TRP A 185 -3.94 14.58 -1.76
CA TRP A 185 -4.53 15.28 -2.89
C TRP A 185 -3.49 15.78 -3.88
N TRP A 186 -2.28 16.10 -3.42
CA TRP A 186 -1.19 16.43 -4.33
C TRP A 186 -0.79 15.23 -5.21
N LEU A 187 -0.61 14.05 -4.61
CA LEU A 187 -0.23 12.83 -5.35
C LEU A 187 -1.37 12.22 -6.17
N MET A 188 -2.62 12.64 -5.94
CA MET A 188 -3.78 12.38 -6.81
C MET A 188 -4.02 13.50 -7.84
N ASN A 189 -3.04 14.39 -8.03
CA ASN A 189 -3.06 15.51 -8.99
C ASN A 189 -4.24 16.48 -8.79
N ASN A 190 -4.73 16.67 -7.57
CA ASN A 190 -5.86 17.56 -7.26
C ASN A 190 -5.42 18.98 -6.87
N LEU A 191 -4.22 19.16 -6.31
CA LEU A 191 -3.69 20.46 -5.93
C LEU A 191 -2.17 20.47 -6.06
N GLU A 192 -1.56 21.65 -6.01
CA GLU A 192 -0.11 21.84 -5.88
C GLU A 192 0.21 22.92 -4.85
N GLY A 193 1.38 22.83 -4.22
CA GLY A 193 1.98 23.84 -3.32
C GLY A 193 1.29 24.07 -1.97
N TRP A 194 0.00 23.75 -1.84
CA TRP A 194 -0.80 24.11 -0.68
C TRP A 194 -0.27 23.52 0.62
N GLY A 195 -0.20 24.34 1.68
CA GLY A 195 0.34 23.97 2.98
C GLY A 195 1.87 23.89 3.06
N GLY A 196 2.58 24.13 1.96
CA GLY A 196 4.04 24.29 1.92
C GLY A 196 4.51 25.70 2.33
N PRO A 197 5.80 26.01 2.17
CA PRO A 197 6.88 25.13 1.68
C PRO A 197 7.42 24.17 2.75
N ASN A 198 7.94 23.03 2.31
CA ASN A 198 8.58 22.06 3.19
C ASN A 198 10.07 22.43 3.45
N PRO A 199 10.55 22.43 4.71
CA PRO A 199 11.97 22.65 4.99
C PRO A 199 12.84 21.44 4.58
N GLU A 200 14.14 21.62 4.34
CA GLU A 200 15.06 20.50 4.00
C GLU A 200 15.09 19.39 5.05
N SER A 201 14.86 19.74 6.32
CA SER A 201 14.75 18.78 7.41
C SER A 201 13.56 17.84 7.22
N TRP A 202 12.47 18.30 6.61
CA TRP A 202 11.30 17.48 6.30
C TRP A 202 11.64 16.43 5.25
N TYR A 203 12.15 16.83 4.09
CA TYR A 203 12.57 15.89 3.04
C TYR A 203 13.55 14.83 3.56
N THR A 204 14.54 15.25 4.36
CA THR A 204 15.52 14.34 4.97
C THR A 204 14.87 13.37 5.96
N ARG A 205 13.93 13.84 6.79
CA ARG A 205 13.17 13.00 7.73
C ARG A 205 12.35 11.96 6.97
N GLN A 206 11.62 12.38 5.96
CA GLN A 206 10.67 11.55 5.22
C GLN A 206 11.38 10.50 4.36
N GLU A 207 12.52 10.84 3.75
CA GLU A 207 13.37 9.86 3.08
C GLU A 207 13.84 8.75 4.03
N LYS A 208 14.31 9.12 5.24
CA LYS A 208 14.74 8.14 6.24
C LYS A 208 13.58 7.29 6.75
N LEU A 209 12.42 7.91 6.97
CA LEU A 209 11.22 7.24 7.47
C LEU A 209 10.73 6.21 6.45
N GLN A 210 10.58 6.59 5.18
CA GLN A 210 10.11 5.69 4.14
C GLN A 210 11.04 4.48 3.93
N LYS A 211 12.36 4.69 3.99
CA LYS A 211 13.32 3.58 3.94
C LYS A 211 13.11 2.57 5.07
N LYS A 212 12.71 3.01 6.27
CA LYS A 212 12.37 2.11 7.38
C LYS A 212 11.03 1.40 7.15
N ILE A 213 10.01 2.13 6.67
CA ILE A 213 8.67 1.59 6.35
C ILE A 213 8.79 0.46 5.33
N VAL A 214 9.34 0.76 4.15
CA VAL A 214 9.51 -0.20 3.05
C VAL A 214 10.34 -1.41 3.47
N LYS A 215 11.40 -1.19 4.26
CA LYS A 215 12.21 -2.30 4.80
C LYS A 215 11.37 -3.21 5.70
N ARG A 216 10.61 -2.65 6.65
CA ARG A 216 9.81 -3.45 7.60
C ARG A 216 8.64 -4.16 6.93
N MET A 217 7.99 -3.53 5.95
CA MET A 217 6.97 -4.19 5.13
C MET A 217 7.53 -5.46 4.47
N ARG A 218 8.68 -5.34 3.79
CA ARG A 218 9.37 -6.47 3.15
C ARG A 218 9.88 -7.52 4.13
N GLU A 219 10.29 -7.12 5.35
CA GLU A 219 10.65 -8.08 6.41
C GLU A 219 9.48 -9.03 6.73
N TYR A 220 8.24 -8.52 6.77
CA TYR A 220 7.05 -9.34 6.99
C TYR A 220 6.58 -10.10 5.74
N GLY A 221 6.93 -9.63 4.54
CA GLY A 221 6.36 -10.12 3.28
C GLY A 221 5.21 -9.26 2.75
N ILE A 222 5.07 -8.03 3.25
CA ILE A 222 4.13 -7.05 2.73
C ILE A 222 4.79 -6.32 1.56
N GLU A 223 4.16 -6.39 0.37
CA GLU A 223 4.65 -5.70 -0.82
C GLU A 223 4.20 -4.23 -0.80
N PRO A 224 5.13 -3.26 -0.84
CA PRO A 224 4.80 -1.84 -0.80
C PRO A 224 4.35 -1.35 -2.17
N VAL A 225 3.14 -0.80 -2.28
CA VAL A 225 2.67 -0.10 -3.48
C VAL A 225 3.26 1.32 -3.47
N LEU A 226 4.23 1.57 -4.35
CA LEU A 226 4.89 2.89 -4.46
C LEU A 226 4.11 3.80 -5.44
N PRO A 227 4.22 5.13 -5.34
CA PRO A 227 3.56 6.01 -6.29
C PRO A 227 4.23 5.90 -7.66
N GLY A 228 3.44 5.67 -8.70
CA GLY A 228 3.91 5.69 -10.08
C GLY A 228 3.78 7.08 -10.72
N TYR A 229 4.28 7.19 -11.95
CA TYR A 229 4.20 8.42 -12.74
C TYR A 229 3.10 8.34 -13.80
N CYS A 230 2.24 9.35 -13.81
CA CYS A 230 1.06 9.41 -14.67
C CYS A 230 1.03 10.60 -15.64
N GLY A 231 2.16 11.31 -15.80
CA GLY A 231 2.20 12.56 -16.58
C GLY A 231 2.04 13.83 -15.74
N MET A 232 1.97 13.73 -14.40
CA MET A 232 1.94 14.93 -13.54
C MET A 232 3.19 15.79 -13.75
N VAL A 233 3.02 17.09 -13.98
CA VAL A 233 4.09 18.10 -13.96
C VAL A 233 3.56 19.40 -13.35
N PRO A 234 4.41 20.34 -12.86
CA PRO A 234 3.94 21.64 -12.38
C PRO A 234 3.08 22.36 -13.41
N HIS A 235 2.08 23.14 -12.98
CA HIS A 235 1.17 23.82 -13.92
C HIS A 235 1.89 24.68 -14.97
N ASN A 236 3.03 25.28 -14.61
CA ASN A 236 3.84 26.14 -15.47
C ASN A 236 4.81 25.38 -16.40
N ALA A 237 4.73 24.05 -16.49
CA ALA A 237 5.70 23.25 -17.23
C ALA A 237 5.71 23.55 -18.74
N LYS A 238 4.59 24.05 -19.30
CA LYS A 238 4.56 24.51 -20.68
C LYS A 238 5.48 25.71 -20.89
N GLU A 239 5.35 26.72 -20.05
CA GLU A 239 6.12 27.96 -20.13
C GLU A 239 7.58 27.74 -19.73
N LYS A 240 7.81 26.92 -18.70
CA LYS A 240 9.14 26.66 -18.13
C LYS A 240 9.98 25.70 -18.98
N LEU A 241 9.36 24.62 -19.46
CA LEU A 241 10.07 23.49 -20.09
C LEU A 241 9.70 23.28 -21.56
N GLY A 242 8.73 24.03 -22.10
CA GLY A 242 8.25 23.87 -23.47
C GLY A 242 7.47 22.58 -23.72
N LEU A 243 6.90 21.97 -22.67
CA LEU A 243 6.18 20.70 -22.77
C LEU A 243 4.78 20.88 -23.39
N ASN A 244 4.33 19.87 -24.13
CA ASN A 244 2.95 19.69 -24.55
C ASN A 244 2.13 19.10 -23.38
N VAL A 245 1.38 19.96 -22.70
CA VAL A 245 0.56 19.59 -21.54
C VAL A 245 -0.90 19.94 -21.78
N ALA A 246 -1.81 19.11 -21.23
CA ALA A 246 -3.18 19.51 -20.97
C ALA A 246 -3.27 20.25 -19.63
N ASP A 247 -4.21 21.19 -19.54
CA ASP A 247 -4.60 21.86 -18.31
C ASP A 247 -5.83 21.15 -17.72
N PRO A 248 -5.70 20.44 -16.59
CA PRO A 248 -6.81 19.75 -15.96
C PRO A 248 -7.76 20.69 -15.19
N GLY A 249 -7.49 21.99 -15.13
CA GLY A 249 -8.32 23.00 -14.47
C GLY A 249 -8.16 23.00 -12.96
N PHE A 250 -9.28 23.12 -12.24
CA PHE A 250 -9.32 23.27 -10.79
C PHE A 250 -10.01 22.10 -10.11
N TRP A 251 -9.61 21.79 -8.88
CA TRP A 251 -10.34 20.91 -7.96
C TRP A 251 -10.60 21.67 -6.66
N CYS A 252 -11.86 21.80 -6.24
CA CYS A 252 -12.22 22.57 -5.03
C CYS A 252 -11.60 23.98 -4.96
N SER A 253 -11.46 24.66 -6.11
CA SER A 253 -10.76 25.96 -6.29
C SER A 253 -9.23 25.93 -6.20
N TYR A 254 -8.60 24.78 -6.00
CA TYR A 254 -7.16 24.60 -6.11
C TYR A 254 -6.74 24.36 -7.56
N HIS A 255 -5.66 24.99 -7.98
CA HIS A 255 -5.06 24.75 -9.29
C HIS A 255 -4.47 23.34 -9.33
N ARG A 256 -4.80 22.57 -10.38
CA ARG A 256 -4.26 21.22 -10.54
C ARG A 256 -2.89 21.28 -11.22
N PRO A 257 -1.99 20.33 -10.92
CA PRO A 257 -0.83 20.07 -11.76
C PRO A 257 -1.23 19.87 -13.23
N ALA A 258 -0.37 20.26 -14.15
CA ALA A 258 -0.58 20.00 -15.57
C ALA A 258 -0.37 18.51 -15.91
N PHE A 259 -1.01 18.05 -16.99
CA PHE A 259 -0.90 16.68 -17.48
C PHE A 259 -0.05 16.63 -18.75
N LEU A 260 1.15 16.08 -18.66
CA LEU A 260 2.05 15.83 -19.79
C LEU A 260 1.41 14.83 -20.76
N GLN A 261 1.23 15.26 -22.00
CA GLN A 261 0.64 14.42 -23.04
C GLN A 261 1.54 13.20 -23.32
N PRO A 262 0.96 12.00 -23.52
CA PRO A 262 1.74 10.79 -23.78
C PRO A 262 2.50 10.85 -25.11
N GLU A 263 2.08 11.69 -26.05
CA GLU A 263 2.74 11.93 -27.34
C GLU A 263 3.86 12.98 -27.26
N ASP A 264 4.06 13.66 -26.13
CA ASP A 264 5.18 14.57 -25.97
C ASP A 264 6.51 13.81 -26.03
N GLU A 265 7.47 14.31 -26.81
CA GLU A 265 8.78 13.66 -27.03
C GLU A 265 9.56 13.45 -25.72
N ARG A 266 9.25 14.23 -24.67
CA ARG A 266 9.90 14.16 -23.35
C ARG A 266 9.13 13.32 -22.34
N PHE A 267 7.97 12.74 -22.67
CA PHE A 267 7.22 11.88 -21.75
C PHE A 267 8.09 10.70 -21.25
N GLU A 268 8.82 10.05 -22.16
CA GLU A 268 9.68 8.92 -21.82
C GLU A 268 10.91 9.35 -21.00
N GLU A 269 11.47 10.53 -21.28
CA GLU A 269 12.59 11.12 -20.52
C GLU A 269 12.18 11.39 -19.07
N ILE A 270 11.06 12.08 -18.87
CA ILE A 270 10.59 12.54 -17.56
C ILE A 270 10.11 11.35 -16.71
N SER A 271 9.36 10.43 -17.31
CA SER A 271 8.89 9.24 -16.60
C SER A 271 10.07 8.32 -16.20
N ALA A 272 11.07 8.14 -17.07
CA ALA A 272 12.29 7.41 -16.71
C ALA A 272 13.10 8.14 -15.61
N LEU A 273 13.13 9.47 -15.61
CA LEU A 273 13.76 10.25 -14.55
C LEU A 273 13.05 10.04 -13.20
N TYR A 274 11.71 10.10 -13.20
CA TYR A 274 10.90 9.85 -12.01
C TYR A 274 11.19 8.46 -11.41
N TYR A 275 11.03 7.40 -12.21
CA TYR A 275 11.23 6.04 -11.72
C TYR A 275 12.67 5.76 -11.29
N ARG A 276 13.66 6.40 -11.91
CA ARG A 276 15.06 6.31 -11.48
C ARG A 276 15.27 6.93 -10.10
N GLU A 277 14.69 8.10 -9.83
CA GLU A 277 14.78 8.72 -8.49
C GLU A 277 14.00 7.94 -7.44
N LEU A 278 12.78 7.47 -7.77
CA LEU A 278 11.98 6.61 -6.90
C LEU A 278 12.74 5.33 -6.52
N THR A 279 13.27 4.62 -7.54
CA THR A 279 14.03 3.37 -7.35
C THR A 279 15.31 3.61 -6.57
N LYS A 280 16.01 4.73 -6.82
CA LYS A 280 17.22 5.09 -6.10
C LYS A 280 16.96 5.32 -4.61
N LEU A 281 15.83 5.93 -4.25
CA LEU A 281 15.50 6.22 -2.86
C LEU A 281 14.91 5.02 -2.12
N TYR A 282 14.00 4.26 -2.75
CA TYR A 282 13.15 3.27 -2.05
C TYR A 282 13.22 1.85 -2.63
N GLY A 283 13.99 1.65 -3.70
CA GLY A 283 14.10 0.38 -4.40
C GLY A 283 12.94 0.12 -5.37
N LYS A 284 12.92 -1.06 -5.98
CA LYS A 284 11.88 -1.49 -6.92
C LYS A 284 10.69 -2.12 -6.19
N THR A 285 9.52 -2.10 -6.82
CA THR A 285 8.33 -2.83 -6.39
C THR A 285 7.64 -3.45 -7.60
N GLY A 286 6.82 -4.47 -7.37
CA GLY A 286 5.87 -4.97 -8.35
C GLY A 286 4.67 -4.04 -8.59
N PHE A 287 4.32 -3.14 -7.66
CA PHE A 287 3.04 -2.44 -7.70
C PHE A 287 3.19 -0.92 -7.61
N TYR A 288 2.52 -0.21 -8.53
CA TYR A 288 2.58 1.24 -8.59
C TYR A 288 1.19 1.87 -8.57
N ALA A 289 0.93 2.74 -7.60
CA ALA A 289 -0.34 3.45 -7.47
C ALA A 289 -0.36 4.70 -8.36
N ILE A 290 -1.36 4.79 -9.25
CA ILE A 290 -1.47 5.82 -10.28
C ILE A 290 -2.94 6.16 -10.56
N ASP A 291 -3.32 7.44 -10.41
CA ASP A 291 -4.71 7.89 -10.55
C ASP A 291 -4.84 9.22 -11.33
N PRO A 292 -4.58 9.23 -12.65
CA PRO A 292 -4.73 10.43 -13.47
C PRO A 292 -6.21 10.85 -13.52
N PHE A 293 -6.48 12.16 -13.44
CA PHE A 293 -7.85 12.71 -13.48
C PHE A 293 -8.77 12.20 -12.34
N HIS A 294 -8.18 11.93 -11.17
CA HIS A 294 -8.92 11.65 -9.93
C HIS A 294 -9.86 12.81 -9.57
N GLU A 295 -11.12 12.51 -9.25
CA GLU A 295 -12.17 13.51 -8.96
C GLU A 295 -12.31 14.62 -10.01
N GLY A 296 -12.23 14.23 -11.28
CA GLY A 296 -12.57 15.09 -12.42
C GLY A 296 -11.34 15.66 -13.12
N GLY A 297 -11.37 16.96 -13.40
CA GLY A 297 -10.46 17.63 -14.33
C GLY A 297 -10.84 17.44 -15.79
N SER A 298 -10.02 17.97 -16.68
CA SER A 298 -10.28 17.93 -18.11
C SER A 298 -9.52 16.80 -18.80
N THR A 299 -10.24 15.96 -19.53
CA THR A 299 -9.67 15.01 -20.50
C THR A 299 -9.72 15.55 -21.93
N GLN A 300 -10.14 16.82 -22.11
CA GLN A 300 -10.24 17.45 -23.42
C GLN A 300 -8.86 17.51 -24.08
N GLY A 301 -8.77 16.94 -25.29
CA GLY A 301 -7.52 16.88 -26.04
C GLY A 301 -6.52 15.85 -25.51
N VAL A 302 -6.91 14.98 -24.58
CA VAL A 302 -6.09 13.85 -24.11
C VAL A 302 -6.55 12.58 -24.80
N ASN A 303 -5.63 11.88 -25.45
CA ASN A 303 -5.87 10.53 -25.94
C ASN A 303 -5.73 9.54 -24.77
N LEU A 304 -6.87 9.15 -24.17
CA LEU A 304 -6.88 8.30 -22.98
C LEU A 304 -6.24 6.93 -23.21
N ASP A 305 -6.46 6.32 -24.37
CA ASP A 305 -5.86 5.02 -24.72
C ASP A 305 -4.33 5.12 -24.83
N ALA A 306 -3.83 6.15 -25.53
CA ALA A 306 -2.39 6.40 -25.60
C ALA A 306 -1.80 6.71 -24.22
N ALA A 307 -2.53 7.45 -23.36
CA ALA A 307 -2.10 7.74 -22.00
C ALA A 307 -1.96 6.46 -21.17
N GLY A 308 -2.96 5.57 -21.19
CA GLY A 308 -2.89 4.30 -20.47
C GLY A 308 -1.70 3.44 -20.93
N LYS A 309 -1.50 3.31 -22.24
CA LYS A 309 -0.36 2.58 -22.83
C LYS A 309 0.99 3.19 -22.45
N ALA A 310 1.10 4.51 -22.46
CA ALA A 310 2.33 5.21 -22.11
C ALA A 310 2.66 5.06 -20.60
N ILE A 311 1.65 5.17 -19.73
CA ILE A 311 1.78 4.93 -18.28
C ILE A 311 2.28 3.50 -18.02
N MET A 312 1.61 2.50 -18.62
CA MET A 312 2.00 1.10 -18.49
C MET A 312 3.43 0.84 -19.00
N LYS A 313 3.75 1.34 -20.21
CA LYS A 313 5.09 1.23 -20.80
C LYS A 313 6.16 1.84 -19.89
N ALA A 314 5.90 3.00 -19.27
CA ALA A 314 6.84 3.68 -18.39
C ALA A 314 7.12 2.85 -17.12
N MET A 315 6.09 2.28 -16.49
CA MET A 315 6.24 1.35 -15.36
C MET A 315 7.04 0.11 -15.75
N LYS A 316 6.62 -0.56 -16.83
CA LYS A 316 7.24 -1.82 -17.30
C LYS A 316 8.72 -1.66 -17.70
N LYS A 317 9.14 -0.47 -18.12
CA LYS A 317 10.56 -0.17 -18.37
C LYS A 317 11.41 -0.22 -17.09
N THR A 318 10.81 0.03 -15.93
CA THR A 318 11.48 -0.02 -14.62
C THR A 318 11.45 -1.42 -14.03
N ASN A 319 10.29 -2.08 -14.12
CA ASN A 319 10.06 -3.45 -13.71
C ASN A 319 9.11 -4.13 -14.72
N PRO A 320 9.57 -5.11 -15.52
CA PRO A 320 8.74 -5.79 -16.53
C PRO A 320 7.46 -6.42 -15.96
N ASP A 321 7.48 -6.81 -14.68
CA ASP A 321 6.36 -7.42 -13.97
C ASP A 321 5.53 -6.37 -13.19
N ALA A 322 5.65 -5.08 -13.55
CA ALA A 322 4.93 -4.00 -12.87
C ALA A 322 3.42 -4.09 -13.11
N VAL A 323 2.66 -3.97 -12.03
CA VAL A 323 1.22 -3.87 -11.99
C VAL A 323 0.82 -2.44 -11.63
N TRP A 324 -0.07 -1.86 -12.43
CA TRP A 324 -0.73 -0.61 -12.12
C TRP A 324 -1.81 -0.86 -11.07
N VAL A 325 -1.71 -0.23 -9.90
CA VAL A 325 -2.78 -0.18 -8.91
C VAL A 325 -3.60 1.09 -9.12
N ALA A 326 -4.89 0.95 -9.46
CA ALA A 326 -5.76 2.08 -9.80
C ALA A 326 -6.98 2.15 -8.87
N GLN A 327 -7.36 3.35 -8.47
CA GLN A 327 -8.55 3.61 -7.66
C GLN A 327 -9.81 3.63 -8.52
N ALA A 328 -10.75 2.69 -8.30
CA ALA A 328 -12.10 2.81 -8.82
C ALA A 328 -12.96 3.76 -7.96
N TRP A 329 -12.96 5.03 -8.35
CA TRP A 329 -13.70 6.11 -7.71
C TRP A 329 -14.28 7.04 -8.78
N GLN A 330 -15.61 7.18 -8.80
CA GLN A 330 -16.33 7.90 -9.87
C GLN A 330 -15.93 7.36 -11.26
N ASP A 331 -15.48 8.22 -12.17
CA ASP A 331 -15.06 7.82 -13.52
C ASP A 331 -13.69 7.13 -13.58
N ASN A 332 -12.89 7.16 -12.51
CA ASN A 332 -11.56 6.55 -12.48
C ASN A 332 -11.65 5.04 -12.17
N PRO A 333 -10.75 4.19 -12.70
CA PRO A 333 -10.03 4.42 -13.95
C PRO A 333 -11.00 4.52 -15.12
N ARG A 334 -10.77 5.44 -16.05
CA ARG A 334 -11.65 5.65 -17.21
C ARG A 334 -11.52 4.47 -18.18
N THR A 335 -12.64 3.88 -18.62
CA THR A 335 -12.63 2.70 -19.50
C THR A 335 -11.73 2.88 -20.74
N PRO A 336 -11.80 3.99 -21.50
CA PRO A 336 -10.95 4.18 -22.68
C PRO A 336 -9.45 4.23 -22.38
N MET A 337 -9.05 4.47 -21.12
CA MET A 337 -7.64 4.47 -20.71
C MET A 337 -7.12 3.07 -20.44
N ILE A 338 -7.98 2.15 -20.01
CA ILE A 338 -7.56 0.83 -19.51
C ILE A 338 -7.99 -0.33 -20.42
N GLU A 339 -8.97 -0.15 -21.30
CA GLU A 339 -9.61 -1.26 -22.03
C GLU A 339 -8.66 -2.06 -22.93
N HIS A 340 -7.57 -1.45 -23.42
CA HIS A 340 -6.58 -2.10 -24.27
C HIS A 340 -5.29 -2.51 -23.53
N LEU A 341 -5.26 -2.45 -22.20
CA LEU A 341 -4.15 -2.98 -21.41
C LEU A 341 -4.25 -4.50 -21.28
N GLU A 342 -3.13 -5.20 -21.09
CA GLU A 342 -3.12 -6.66 -20.98
C GLU A 342 -3.73 -7.12 -19.64
N ALA A 343 -4.34 -8.31 -19.63
CA ALA A 343 -4.82 -8.91 -18.38
C ALA A 343 -3.63 -9.19 -17.44
N GLY A 344 -3.77 -8.84 -16.16
CA GLY A 344 -2.69 -8.93 -15.16
C GLY A 344 -1.84 -7.67 -15.03
N ASP A 345 -1.95 -6.70 -15.94
CA ASP A 345 -1.21 -5.44 -15.85
C ASP A 345 -1.86 -4.43 -14.88
N LEU A 346 -3.14 -4.59 -14.59
CA LEU A 346 -3.92 -3.65 -13.78
C LEU A 346 -4.62 -4.39 -12.64
N LEU A 347 -4.44 -3.86 -11.42
CA LEU A 347 -5.19 -4.21 -10.22
C LEU A 347 -6.04 -3.01 -9.80
N VAL A 348 -7.35 -3.13 -9.95
CA VAL A 348 -8.30 -2.07 -9.60
C VAL A 348 -8.77 -2.22 -8.15
N LEU A 349 -8.69 -1.15 -7.38
CA LEU A 349 -9.23 -1.06 -6.03
C LEU A 349 -10.66 -0.53 -6.11
N ASP A 350 -11.67 -1.40 -5.98
CA ASP A 350 -13.08 -0.98 -5.93
C ASP A 350 -13.39 -0.34 -4.58
N LEU A 351 -12.98 0.92 -4.42
CA LEU A 351 -12.79 1.60 -3.14
C LEU A 351 -13.98 1.56 -2.20
N HIS A 352 -15.18 1.62 -2.75
CA HIS A 352 -16.41 1.75 -1.97
C HIS A 352 -17.36 0.58 -2.22
N SER A 353 -16.81 -0.63 -2.33
CA SER A 353 -17.58 -1.83 -2.68
C SER A 353 -18.72 -2.12 -1.71
N GLU A 354 -18.55 -1.76 -0.43
CA GLU A 354 -19.56 -1.99 0.61
C GLU A 354 -20.78 -1.06 0.51
N CYS A 355 -20.75 -0.06 -0.36
CA CYS A 355 -21.78 0.97 -0.43
C CYS A 355 -22.18 1.36 -1.85
N ARG A 356 -21.20 1.56 -2.74
CA ARG A 356 -21.35 1.99 -4.12
C ARG A 356 -20.41 1.18 -5.02
N PRO A 357 -20.58 -0.16 -5.11
CA PRO A 357 -19.66 -0.99 -5.86
C PRO A 357 -19.64 -0.65 -7.35
N GLN A 358 -18.46 -0.70 -7.96
CA GLN A 358 -18.27 -0.51 -9.40
C GLN A 358 -17.90 -1.82 -10.12
N TRP A 359 -17.81 -2.96 -9.43
CA TRP A 359 -17.46 -4.25 -10.02
C TRP A 359 -18.51 -4.83 -10.99
N GLY A 360 -19.68 -4.22 -11.09
CA GLY A 360 -20.72 -4.61 -12.06
C GLY A 360 -22.11 -4.87 -11.48
N ASP A 361 -22.28 -4.66 -10.17
CA ASP A 361 -23.58 -4.81 -9.50
C ASP A 361 -24.63 -3.87 -10.12
N PRO A 362 -25.71 -4.39 -10.75
CA PRO A 362 -26.77 -3.57 -11.33
C PRO A 362 -27.60 -2.81 -10.27
N ALA A 363 -27.54 -3.20 -9.00
CA ALA A 363 -28.21 -2.49 -7.91
C ALA A 363 -27.43 -1.25 -7.43
N SER A 364 -26.16 -1.12 -7.80
CA SER A 364 -25.31 0.00 -7.39
C SER A 364 -25.67 1.30 -8.12
N GLU A 365 -25.75 2.40 -7.38
CA GLU A 365 -25.85 3.75 -7.96
C GLU A 365 -24.64 4.12 -8.85
N TRP A 366 -23.50 3.48 -8.60
CA TRP A 366 -22.25 3.67 -9.35
C TRP A 366 -21.96 2.48 -10.26
N CYS A 367 -22.96 1.67 -10.60
CA CYS A 367 -22.81 0.50 -11.45
C CYS A 367 -22.01 0.83 -12.71
N ARG A 368 -20.83 0.20 -12.84
CA ARG A 368 -20.07 0.16 -14.08
C ARG A 368 -20.38 -1.14 -14.79
N LYS A 369 -21.18 -1.06 -15.86
CA LYS A 369 -21.60 -2.24 -16.64
C LYS A 369 -20.37 -2.99 -17.16
N GLY A 370 -20.25 -4.28 -16.81
CA GLY A 370 -19.10 -5.10 -17.18
C GLY A 370 -17.86 -4.91 -16.29
N GLY A 371 -17.99 -4.13 -15.21
CA GLY A 371 -16.94 -3.91 -14.22
C GLY A 371 -15.66 -3.38 -14.86
N TYR A 372 -14.55 -4.06 -14.57
CA TYR A 372 -13.21 -3.69 -15.03
C TYR A 372 -12.75 -4.50 -16.25
N GLY A 373 -13.67 -5.18 -16.94
CA GLY A 373 -13.36 -6.01 -18.09
C GLY A 373 -12.48 -7.21 -17.72
N GLN A 374 -11.30 -7.29 -18.32
CA GLN A 374 -10.32 -8.37 -18.08
C GLN A 374 -9.37 -8.10 -16.91
N HIS A 375 -9.48 -6.93 -16.28
CA HIS A 375 -8.55 -6.49 -15.26
C HIS A 375 -8.89 -7.06 -13.89
N GLU A 376 -7.85 -7.34 -13.13
CA GLU A 376 -7.96 -7.85 -11.78
C GLU A 376 -8.43 -6.73 -10.84
N TRP A 377 -9.13 -7.10 -9.77
CA TRP A 377 -9.63 -6.11 -8.82
C TRP A 377 -9.73 -6.66 -7.39
N VAL A 378 -9.79 -5.75 -6.44
CA VAL A 378 -9.91 -6.00 -5.00
C VAL A 378 -11.19 -5.36 -4.49
N TYR A 379 -11.94 -6.10 -3.67
CA TYR A 379 -13.11 -5.59 -2.97
C TYR A 379 -12.65 -4.73 -1.79
N CYS A 380 -12.85 -3.42 -1.86
CA CYS A 380 -12.41 -2.48 -0.84
C CYS A 380 -13.55 -1.93 -0.01
N MET A 381 -13.19 -1.55 1.22
CA MET A 381 -14.12 -1.03 2.21
C MET A 381 -13.66 0.35 2.63
N LEU A 382 -14.40 1.38 2.21
CA LEU A 382 -13.99 2.76 2.47
C LEU A 382 -14.34 3.21 3.88
N LEU A 383 -15.52 2.83 4.40
CA LEU A 383 -16.02 2.98 5.78
C LEU A 383 -16.07 4.38 6.41
N ASN A 384 -15.09 5.24 6.19
CA ASN A 384 -14.94 6.55 6.79
C ASN A 384 -14.51 7.58 5.73
N PHE A 385 -14.94 8.81 5.93
CA PHE A 385 -14.60 9.94 5.06
C PHE A 385 -14.04 11.07 5.92
N GLY A 386 -12.80 11.49 5.63
CA GLY A 386 -12.16 12.65 6.24
C GLY A 386 -11.79 12.50 7.73
N GLY A 387 -11.78 11.27 8.27
CA GLY A 387 -11.56 11.06 9.70
C GLY A 387 -12.74 11.50 10.56
N ASN A 388 -13.92 11.66 9.97
CA ASN A 388 -15.11 12.07 10.71
C ASN A 388 -15.50 11.04 11.76
N ILE A 389 -15.87 11.52 12.94
CA ILE A 389 -16.22 10.68 14.09
C ILE A 389 -17.74 10.49 14.15
N GLY A 390 -18.18 9.25 14.11
CA GLY A 390 -19.58 8.86 14.27
C GLY A 390 -19.73 7.34 14.27
N LEU A 391 -20.73 6.82 14.99
CA LEU A 391 -21.04 5.39 14.94
C LEU A 391 -21.74 5.09 13.60
N HIS A 392 -21.02 4.44 12.70
CA HIS A 392 -21.50 4.08 11.37
C HIS A 392 -20.90 2.74 10.94
N GLY A 393 -21.65 1.97 10.17
CA GLY A 393 -21.20 0.73 9.54
C GLY A 393 -22.33 0.03 8.80
N LYS A 394 -22.03 -0.54 7.63
CA LYS A 394 -22.95 -1.39 6.86
C LYS A 394 -22.56 -2.86 7.04
N MET A 395 -22.88 -3.42 8.20
CA MET A 395 -22.40 -4.76 8.59
C MET A 395 -22.88 -5.87 7.65
N ASP A 396 -24.11 -5.80 7.15
CA ASP A 396 -24.63 -6.81 6.21
C ASP A 396 -23.85 -6.76 4.88
N ALA A 397 -23.62 -5.56 4.34
CA ALA A 397 -22.83 -5.39 3.11
C ALA A 397 -21.35 -5.78 3.28
N LEU A 398 -20.81 -5.60 4.48
CA LEU A 398 -19.47 -6.08 4.85
C LEU A 398 -19.39 -7.62 4.85
N ILE A 399 -20.40 -8.28 5.41
CA ILE A 399 -20.42 -9.74 5.58
C ILE A 399 -20.72 -10.44 4.25
N ASP A 400 -21.72 -9.96 3.51
CA ASP A 400 -22.28 -10.65 2.35
C ASP A 400 -21.70 -10.14 1.02
N GLY A 401 -21.42 -8.83 0.90
CA GLY A 401 -21.10 -8.20 -0.38
C GLY A 401 -19.85 -8.74 -1.07
N PHE A 402 -18.83 -9.17 -0.30
CA PHE A 402 -17.67 -9.86 -0.86
C PHE A 402 -18.05 -11.20 -1.51
N TYR A 403 -18.92 -11.97 -0.86
CA TYR A 403 -19.35 -13.27 -1.38
C TYR A 403 -20.31 -13.12 -2.55
N ASP A 404 -21.14 -12.08 -2.56
CA ASP A 404 -21.96 -11.73 -3.72
C ASP A 404 -21.09 -11.41 -4.93
N ALA A 405 -20.07 -10.57 -4.76
CA ALA A 405 -19.10 -10.27 -5.83
C ALA A 405 -18.32 -11.52 -6.28
N LYS A 406 -17.94 -12.40 -5.34
CA LYS A 406 -17.26 -13.67 -5.64
C LYS A 406 -18.17 -14.64 -6.40
N ALA A 407 -19.46 -14.65 -6.10
CA ALA A 407 -20.45 -15.52 -6.75
C ALA A 407 -20.90 -15.00 -8.12
N ASP A 408 -20.76 -13.69 -8.38
CA ASP A 408 -21.07 -13.11 -9.68
C ASP A 408 -20.19 -13.69 -10.79
N VAL A 409 -20.83 -14.11 -11.89
CA VAL A 409 -20.18 -14.83 -12.99
C VAL A 409 -19.16 -13.97 -13.73
N HIS A 410 -19.30 -12.65 -13.71
CA HIS A 410 -18.39 -11.71 -14.36
C HIS A 410 -17.35 -11.18 -13.37
N ALA A 411 -17.80 -10.62 -12.25
CA ALA A 411 -16.92 -9.97 -11.28
C ALA A 411 -16.01 -10.97 -10.55
N GLY A 412 -16.54 -12.14 -10.18
CA GLY A 412 -15.80 -13.16 -9.44
C GLY A 412 -14.62 -13.77 -10.21
N ARG A 413 -14.59 -13.67 -11.55
CA ARG A 413 -13.49 -14.22 -12.38
C ARG A 413 -12.18 -13.47 -12.19
N THR A 414 -12.26 -12.16 -11.97
CA THR A 414 -11.10 -11.27 -11.85
C THR A 414 -10.96 -10.67 -10.46
N LEU A 415 -11.81 -11.04 -9.50
CA LEU A 415 -11.61 -10.73 -8.08
C LEU A 415 -10.35 -11.43 -7.56
N ARG A 416 -9.48 -10.68 -6.90
CA ARG A 416 -8.16 -11.14 -6.40
C ARG A 416 -7.90 -10.82 -4.94
N GLY A 417 -8.85 -10.23 -4.24
CA GLY A 417 -8.60 -9.86 -2.86
C GLY A 417 -9.72 -9.11 -2.19
N GLY A 418 -9.50 -8.86 -0.90
CA GLY A 418 -10.22 -7.88 -0.11
C GLY A 418 -9.27 -6.81 0.41
N ASP A 419 -9.83 -5.78 1.00
CA ASP A 419 -9.09 -4.66 1.56
C ASP A 419 -9.70 -4.20 2.89
N ASP A 420 -8.88 -3.49 3.68
CA ASP A 420 -9.24 -2.88 4.97
C ASP A 420 -8.80 -1.39 5.03
N SER A 421 -8.88 -0.68 3.89
CA SER A 421 -8.36 0.70 3.70
C SER A 421 -9.17 1.80 4.37
N GLY A 422 -10.35 1.48 4.90
CA GLY A 422 -11.30 2.45 5.44
C GLY A 422 -10.97 3.03 6.82
N ARG A 423 -9.75 2.80 7.32
CA ARG A 423 -9.31 3.30 8.62
C ARG A 423 -8.67 4.68 8.48
N TYR A 424 -9.28 5.65 9.14
CA TYR A 424 -8.76 7.00 9.35
C TYR A 424 -8.52 7.27 10.84
#